data_AF-T1ANR0-F1
#
_entry.id   AF-T1ANR0-F1
#
_cell.length_a   1.000
_cell.length_b   1.000
_cell.length_c   1.000
_cell.angle_alpha   90.00
_cell.angle_beta   90.00
_cell.angle_gamma   90.00
#
_symmetry.space_group_name_H-M   'P 1'
#
loop_
_entity.id
_entity.type
_entity.pdbx_description
1 polymer ?
#
loop_
_entity_poly.entity_id
_entity_poly.type
_entity_poly.pdbx_seq_one_letter_code
_entity_poly.pdbx_strand_id
1 'polypeptide(L)' 'KAMIQPGRKLPVRRQCDLLATGRSGLYYEPAPLPPARHALMQEVDRMHTDHPFMGSRQITRQLQRKGL' A
#
# COMPACT_ATOMS: atom_id res chain seq x y z
N LYS A 1 -15.77 -13.57 -36.44
CA LYS A 1 -15.94 -12.09 -36.48
C LYS A 1 -15.65 -11.58 -35.07
N ALA A 2 -14.54 -10.86 -34.85
CA ALA A 2 -14.22 -10.37 -33.50
C ALA A 2 -15.25 -9.32 -33.09
N MET A 3 -16.06 -9.61 -32.06
CA MET A 3 -17.15 -8.74 -31.58
C MET A 3 -16.66 -7.55 -30.74
N ILE A 4 -15.35 -7.46 -30.52
CA ILE A 4 -14.73 -6.41 -29.71
C ILE A 4 -13.77 -5.65 -30.63
N GLN A 5 -14.10 -4.40 -30.92
CA GLN A 5 -13.12 -3.46 -31.43
C GLN A 5 -12.35 -2.86 -30.25
N PRO A 6 -11.02 -2.74 -30.32
CA PRO A 6 -10.26 -1.98 -29.32
C PRO A 6 -10.79 -0.54 -29.31
N GLY A 7 -11.53 -0.20 -28.25
CA GLY A 7 -12.20 1.08 -28.14
C GLY A 7 -11.20 2.24 -28.06
N ARG A 8 -11.58 3.38 -28.64
CA ARG A 8 -10.86 4.65 -28.43
C ARG A 8 -10.65 4.89 -26.94
N LYS A 9 -9.49 5.44 -26.55
CA LYS A 9 -9.19 5.76 -25.15
C LYS A 9 -10.28 6.66 -24.56
N LEU A 10 -10.99 6.16 -23.55
CA LEU A 10 -11.97 6.92 -22.78
C LEU A 10 -11.26 8.02 -21.97
N PRO A 11 -11.94 9.13 -21.64
CA PRO A 11 -11.42 10.09 -20.67
C PRO A 11 -11.14 9.40 -19.32
N VAL A 12 -10.05 9.80 -18.66
CA VAL A 12 -9.61 9.25 -17.36
C VAL A 12 -10.75 9.19 -16.34
N ARG A 13 -11.59 10.23 -16.28
CA ARG A 13 -12.77 10.26 -15.41
C ARG A 13 -13.70 9.08 -15.65
N ARG A 14 -14.00 8.76 -16.92
CA ARG A 14 -14.90 7.66 -17.28
C ARG A 14 -14.28 6.31 -16.97
N GLN A 15 -12.96 6.18 -17.10
CA GLN A 15 -12.25 4.97 -16.70
C GLN A 15 -12.35 4.75 -15.18
N CYS A 16 -12.11 5.79 -14.38
CA CYS A 16 -12.26 5.75 -12.92
C CYS A 16 -13.70 5.41 -12.49
N ASP A 17 -14.71 6.02 -13.11
CA ASP A 17 -16.12 5.73 -12.83
C ASP A 17 -16.47 4.26 -13.12
N LEU A 18 -15.97 3.70 -14.24
CA LEU A 18 -16.20 2.30 -14.62
C LEU A 18 -15.48 1.30 -13.71
N LEU A 19 -14.30 1.65 -13.21
CA LEU A 19 -13.47 0.80 -12.36
C LEU A 19 -13.75 0.99 -10.87
N ALA A 20 -14.67 1.88 -10.50
CA ALA A 20 -14.92 2.28 -9.12
C ALA A 20 -13.63 2.74 -8.37
N THR A 21 -12.73 3.41 -9.08
CA THR A 21 -11.48 3.93 -8.51
C THR A 21 -11.49 5.46 -8.42
N GLY A 22 -10.84 6.01 -7.40
CA GLY A 22 -10.66 7.45 -7.27
C GLY A 22 -9.59 7.99 -8.22
N ARG A 23 -9.80 9.19 -8.79
CA ARG A 23 -8.80 9.86 -9.65
C ARG A 23 -7.49 10.16 -8.93
N SER A 24 -7.55 10.41 -7.63
CA SER A 24 -6.36 10.70 -6.80
C SER A 24 -5.35 9.56 -6.81
N GLY A 25 -5.82 8.30 -6.76
CA GLY A 25 -4.95 7.14 -6.81
C GLY A 25 -4.28 6.96 -8.17
N LEU A 26 -4.92 7.38 -9.27
CA LEU A 26 -4.35 7.31 -10.60
C LEU A 26 -3.25 8.36 -10.84
N TYR A 27 -3.39 9.53 -10.22
CA TYR A 27 -2.39 10.61 -10.30
C TYR A 27 -1.31 10.50 -9.23
N TYR A 28 -1.44 9.59 -8.28
CA TYR A 28 -0.43 9.36 -7.26
C TYR A 28 0.79 8.68 -7.89
N GLU A 29 1.95 9.33 -7.78
CA GLU A 29 3.24 8.72 -8.08
C GLU A 29 3.81 8.12 -6.78
N PRO A 30 4.08 6.81 -6.72
CA PRO A 30 4.65 6.20 -5.54
C PRO A 30 6.02 6.80 -5.21
N ALA A 31 6.16 7.37 -4.02
CA ALA A 31 7.46 7.81 -3.54
C ALA A 31 8.28 6.58 -3.09
N PRO A 32 9.58 6.49 -3.46
CA PRO A 32 10.43 5.42 -2.97
C PRO A 32 10.57 5.52 -1.44
N LEU A 33 10.31 4.41 -0.74
CA LEU A 33 10.56 4.33 0.70
C LEU A 33 12.04 4.03 0.96
N PRO A 34 12.69 4.70 1.93
CA PRO A 34 14.03 4.33 2.36
C PRO A 34 14.09 2.87 2.84
N PRO A 35 15.16 2.11 2.58
CA PRO A 35 15.28 0.72 3.02
C PRO A 35 15.08 0.51 4.52
N ALA A 36 15.55 1.45 5.35
CA ALA A 36 15.33 1.43 6.80
C ALA A 36 13.85 1.46 7.18
N ARG A 37 13.02 2.19 6.42
CA ARG A 37 11.57 2.25 6.64
C ARG A 37 10.91 0.92 6.27
N HIS A 38 11.38 0.25 5.22
CA HIS A 38 10.87 -1.06 4.83
C HIS A 38 11.19 -2.12 5.89
N ALA A 39 12.42 -2.14 6.42
CA ALA A 39 12.82 -3.04 7.50
C ALA A 39 11.99 -2.82 8.77
N LEU A 40 11.73 -1.56 9.13
CA LEU A 40 10.84 -1.22 10.24
C LEU A 40 9.42 -1.77 10.05
N MET A 41 8.84 -1.58 8.85
CA MET A 41 7.50 -2.09 8.54
C MET A 41 7.43 -3.62 8.62
N GLN A 42 8.42 -4.32 8.07
CA GLN A 42 8.51 -5.78 8.13
C GLN A 42 8.61 -6.27 9.58
N GLU A 43 9.39 -5.60 10.42
CA GLU A 43 9.56 -6.01 11.81
C GLU A 43 8.27 -5.76 12.64
N VAL A 44 7.55 -4.67 12.37
CA VAL A 44 6.21 -4.44 12.96
C VAL A 44 5.26 -5.57 12.59
N ASP A 45 5.19 -5.92 11.29
CA ASP A 45 4.28 -6.95 10.78
C ASP A 45 4.58 -8.32 11.39
N ARG A 46 5.88 -8.65 11.49
CA ARG A 46 6.34 -9.87 12.15
C ARG A 46 5.96 -9.90 13.63
N MET A 47 6.20 -8.83 14.38
CA MET A 47 5.82 -8.77 15.80
C MET A 47 4.31 -8.92 16.00
N HIS A 48 3.51 -8.30 15.14
CA HIS A 48 2.06 -8.39 15.21
C HIS A 48 1.54 -9.80 14.93
N THR A 49 2.16 -10.49 13.97
CA THR A 49 1.82 -11.87 13.61
C THR A 49 2.28 -12.87 14.68
N ASP A 50 3.52 -12.75 15.15
CA ASP A 50 4.10 -13.64 16.16
C ASP A 50 3.48 -13.43 17.55
N HIS A 51 3.04 -12.19 17.84
CA HIS A 51 2.51 -11.80 19.15
C HIS A 51 1.22 -10.97 19.00
N PRO A 52 0.07 -11.60 18.67
CA PRO A 52 -1.19 -10.89 18.42
C PRO A 52 -1.72 -10.08 19.62
N PHE A 53 -1.24 -10.39 20.82
CA PHE A 53 -1.56 -9.65 22.05
C PHE A 53 -0.74 -8.37 22.22
N MET A 54 0.35 -8.17 21.47
CA MET A 54 1.17 -6.98 21.58
C MET A 54 0.47 -5.79 20.93
N GLY A 55 -0.01 -4.87 21.78
CA GLY A 55 -0.51 -3.58 21.32
C GLY A 55 0.61 -2.67 20.81
N SER A 56 0.24 -1.57 20.15
CA SER A 56 1.18 -0.61 19.54
C SER A 56 2.28 -0.16 20.50
N ARG A 57 1.94 0.14 21.77
CA ARG A 57 2.91 0.57 22.80
C ARG A 57 3.96 -0.49 23.11
N GLN A 58 3.59 -1.77 23.10
CA GLN A 58 4.52 -2.88 23.35
C GLN A 58 5.43 -3.09 22.16
N ILE A 59 4.88 -3.05 20.93
CA ILE A 59 5.65 -3.11 19.69
C ILE A 59 6.67 -1.97 19.64
N THR A 60 6.26 -0.72 19.92
CA THR A 60 7.18 0.43 19.95
C THR A 60 8.33 0.23 20.93
N ARG A 61 8.05 -0.22 22.16
CA ARG A 61 9.10 -0.50 23.15
C ARG A 61 10.05 -1.59 22.67
N GLN A 62 9.53 -2.63 22.01
CA GLN A 62 10.35 -3.71 21.50
C GLN A 62 11.23 -3.28 20.32
N LEU A 63 10.72 -2.42 19.43
CA LEU A 63 11.50 -1.82 18.35
C LEU A 63 12.62 -0.92 18.90
N GLN A 64 12.32 -0.07 19.87
CA GLN A 64 13.33 0.75 20.55
C GLN A 64 14.43 -0.10 21.20
N ARG A 65 14.07 -1.24 21.82
CA ARG A 65 15.04 -2.20 22.38
C ARG A 65 15.92 -2.85 21.31
N LYS A 66 15.47 -2.90 20.07
CA LYS A 66 16.23 -3.40 18.91
C LYS A 66 17.02 -2.31 18.18
N GLY A 67 16.90 -1.05 18.60
CA GLY A 67 17.52 0.10 17.93
C GLY A 67 16.87 0.46 16.60
N LEU A 68 15.59 0.08 16.41
CA LEU A 68 14.75 0.39 15.25
C LEU A 68 13.77 1.52 15.55
#